data_AF-A0A2X3IN26-F1
#
_entry.id   AF-A0A2X3IN26-F1
#
_cell.length_a   1.000
_cell.length_b   1.000
_cell.length_c   1.000
_cell.angle_alpha   90.00
_cell.angle_beta   90.00
_cell.angle_gamma   90.00
#
_symmetry.space_group_name_H-M   'P 1'
#
loop_
_entity.id
_entity.type
_entity.pdbx_description
1 polymer ?
#
loop_
_entity_poly.entity_id
_entity_poly.type
_entity_poly.pdbx_seq_one_letter_code
_entity_poly.pdbx_strand_id
1 'polypeptide(L)'
;MGDMLDVVEALHRAAGGQPACRLSASVEKRSREEESSAHTGLDPDFVSAWKQAANDPAFRAAHDNILTEQYLEPAVKQAKEDGLNTLGQFIYYDALVMHGPGNQREAFGGIRAAARAVAKTPAQGGGEKAWLNAFLDARVKIMREEKAHEETSRVELEQRRFLKEDNYSLSPPLRWRTNDEDFVIER
;
A
#
# COMPACT_ATOMS: atom_id res chain seq x y z
N MET A 1 9.39 8.78 -4.43
CA MET A 1 7.98 8.48 -4.78
C MET A 1 7.23 9.79 -5.00
N GLY A 2 6.41 9.84 -6.06
CA GLY A 2 5.69 11.04 -6.53
C GLY A 2 4.18 10.99 -6.33
N ASP A 3 3.66 9.98 -5.63
CA ASP A 3 2.22 9.78 -5.41
C ASP A 3 1.55 10.93 -4.63
N MET A 4 2.27 11.60 -3.73
CA MET A 4 1.81 12.85 -3.11
C MET A 4 1.52 13.95 -4.15
N LEU A 5 2.34 14.06 -5.20
CA LEU A 5 2.12 15.01 -6.29
C LEU A 5 0.88 14.62 -7.09
N ASP A 6 0.69 13.33 -7.37
CA ASP A 6 -0.49 12.83 -8.10
C ASP A 6 -1.82 13.19 -7.40
N VAL A 7 -1.87 13.10 -6.06
CA VAL A 7 -3.04 13.52 -5.27
C VAL A 7 -3.33 15.00 -5.47
N VAL A 8 -2.30 15.86 -5.38
CA VAL A 8 -2.47 17.31 -5.48
C VAL A 8 -2.84 17.73 -6.91
N GLU A 9 -2.29 17.07 -7.92
CA GLU A 9 -2.69 17.27 -9.30
C GLU A 9 -4.11 16.80 -9.58
N ALA A 10 -4.53 15.65 -9.03
CA ALA A 10 -5.89 15.14 -9.17
C ALA A 10 -6.91 16.12 -8.55
N LEU A 11 -6.60 16.66 -7.37
CA LEU A 11 -7.39 17.71 -6.74
C LEU A 11 -7.48 18.98 -7.62
N HIS A 12 -6.34 19.43 -8.17
CA HIS A 12 -6.30 20.62 -9.01
C HIS A 12 -7.11 20.45 -10.31
N ARG A 13 -7.04 19.27 -10.94
CA ARG A 13 -7.87 18.91 -12.10
C ARG A 13 -9.36 18.90 -11.74
N ALA A 14 -9.74 18.32 -10.60
CA ALA A 14 -11.13 18.29 -10.14
C ALA A 14 -11.70 19.69 -9.86
N ALA A 15 -10.85 20.65 -9.49
CA ALA A 15 -11.21 22.06 -9.30
C ALA A 15 -11.16 22.90 -10.60
N GLY A 16 -11.08 22.27 -11.77
CA GLY A 16 -11.09 22.97 -13.07
C GLY A 16 -9.83 23.77 -13.35
N GLY A 17 -8.68 23.36 -12.78
CA GLY A 17 -7.40 24.07 -12.96
C GLY A 17 -7.28 25.35 -12.13
N GLN A 18 -8.20 25.59 -11.20
CA GLN A 18 -8.03 26.63 -10.18
C GLN A 18 -7.31 26.05 -8.97
N PRO A 19 -6.50 26.84 -8.25
CA PRO A 19 -5.95 26.43 -6.96
C PRO A 19 -7.07 26.04 -6.00
N ALA A 20 -7.35 24.74 -5.87
CA ALA A 20 -8.35 24.23 -4.93
C ALA A 20 -7.99 24.63 -3.48
N CYS A 21 -6.69 24.78 -3.23
CA CYS A 21 -6.13 25.30 -1.98
C CYS A 21 -4.68 25.76 -2.20
N ARG A 22 -4.05 26.34 -1.16
CA ARG A 22 -2.64 26.78 -1.18
C ARG A 22 -1.63 25.65 -1.50
N LEU A 23 -2.05 24.38 -1.45
CA LEU A 23 -1.21 23.23 -1.79
C LEU A 23 -0.81 23.23 -3.27
N SER A 24 -1.69 23.60 -4.20
CA SER A 24 -1.37 23.52 -5.63
C SER A 24 -0.20 24.44 -6.00
N ALA A 25 -0.15 25.66 -5.45
CA ALA A 25 0.95 26.61 -5.66
C ALA A 25 2.29 26.12 -5.08
N SER A 26 2.25 25.41 -3.94
CA SER A 26 3.45 24.85 -3.31
C SER A 26 3.99 23.67 -4.11
N VAL A 27 3.10 22.90 -4.74
CA VAL A 27 3.43 21.69 -5.48
C VAL A 27 3.85 21.97 -6.92
N GLU A 28 3.25 22.96 -7.59
CA GLU A 28 3.72 23.48 -8.89
C GLU A 28 5.16 24.00 -8.82
N LYS A 29 5.57 24.58 -7.68
CA LYS A 29 6.94 25.06 -7.48
C LYS A 29 7.96 23.93 -7.37
N ARG A 30 7.53 22.73 -6.95
CA ARG A 30 8.37 21.55 -6.75
C ARG A 30 8.57 20.72 -8.02
N SER A 31 7.66 20.80 -9.01
CA SER A 31 7.67 19.95 -10.23
C SER A 31 8.87 20.14 -11.19
N ARG A 32 9.96 20.76 -10.74
CA ARG A 32 11.19 20.99 -11.51
C ARG A 32 12.49 20.50 -10.86
N GLU A 33 12.45 19.94 -9.65
CA GLU A 33 13.67 19.48 -8.97
C GLU A 33 13.52 18.05 -8.46
N GLU A 34 14.60 17.28 -8.58
CA GLU A 34 14.77 15.82 -8.48
C GLU A 34 14.13 15.13 -7.27
N GLU A 35 14.16 13.78 -7.30
CA GLU A 35 13.91 12.88 -6.17
C GLU A 35 14.78 13.22 -4.95
N SER A 36 14.37 14.24 -4.21
CA SER A 36 15.05 14.75 -3.02
C SER A 36 14.06 14.81 -1.86
N SER A 37 14.54 14.48 -0.67
CA SER A 37 13.82 14.66 0.59
C SER A 37 13.77 16.14 1.03
N ALA A 38 14.23 17.06 0.19
CA ALA A 38 14.22 18.50 0.47
C ALA A 38 12.80 19.06 0.60
N HIS A 39 12.64 20.00 1.54
CA HIS A 39 11.40 20.75 1.75
C HIS A 39 11.36 22.09 0.99
N THR A 40 12.27 22.29 0.04
CA THR A 40 12.40 23.53 -0.73
C THR A 40 11.07 23.87 -1.42
N GLY A 41 10.51 25.04 -1.11
CA GLY A 41 9.23 25.48 -1.68
C GLY A 41 7.98 24.94 -0.97
N LEU A 42 8.13 24.05 0.01
CA LEU A 42 7.04 23.54 0.85
C LEU A 42 6.97 24.26 2.20
N ASP A 43 8.12 24.42 2.86
CA ASP A 43 8.16 25.06 4.18
C ASP A 43 7.96 26.58 4.09
N PRO A 44 7.29 27.20 5.09
CA PRO A 44 6.76 26.58 6.32
C PRO A 44 5.27 26.19 6.22
N ASP A 45 4.57 26.59 5.15
CA ASP A 45 3.11 26.60 5.13
C ASP A 45 2.48 25.27 4.71
N PHE A 46 3.25 24.37 4.07
CA PHE A 46 2.72 23.13 3.49
C PHE A 46 1.99 22.25 4.49
N VAL A 47 2.56 22.04 5.69
CA VAL A 47 1.93 21.18 6.71
C VAL A 47 0.59 21.74 7.17
N SER A 48 0.48 23.06 7.35
CA SER A 48 -0.78 23.69 7.74
C SER A 48 -1.80 23.62 6.60
N ALA A 49 -1.37 23.86 5.36
CA ALA A 49 -2.23 23.76 4.18
C ALA A 49 -2.76 22.33 3.97
N TRP A 50 -1.93 21.31 4.19
CA TRP A 50 -2.31 19.90 4.12
C TRP A 50 -3.38 19.54 5.16
N LYS A 51 -3.15 19.93 6.42
CA LYS A 51 -4.14 19.73 7.51
C LYS A 51 -5.47 20.42 7.21
N GLN A 52 -5.43 21.61 6.61
CA GLN A 52 -6.64 22.30 6.21
C GLN A 52 -7.37 21.54 5.10
N ALA A 53 -6.66 21.15 4.03
CA ALA A 53 -7.22 20.40 2.90
C ALA A 53 -7.80 19.05 3.30
N ALA A 54 -7.24 18.37 4.31
CA ALA A 54 -7.77 17.10 4.84
C ALA A 54 -9.24 17.16 5.30
N ASN A 55 -9.77 18.36 5.58
CA ASN A 55 -11.18 18.55 5.94
C ASN A 55 -12.10 18.57 4.71
N ASP A 56 -11.56 18.86 3.53
CA ASP A 56 -12.30 18.95 2.27
C ASP A 56 -12.65 17.54 1.75
N PRO A 57 -13.94 17.23 1.52
CA PRO A 57 -14.34 15.99 0.87
C PRO A 57 -13.66 15.72 -0.48
N ALA A 58 -13.39 16.76 -1.29
CA ALA A 58 -12.74 16.60 -2.58
C ALA A 58 -11.28 16.15 -2.44
N PHE A 59 -10.59 16.61 -1.39
CA PHE A 59 -9.23 16.17 -1.09
C PHE A 59 -9.20 14.71 -0.61
N ARG A 60 -10.15 14.31 0.24
CA ARG A 60 -10.30 12.90 0.63
C ARG A 60 -10.62 12.00 -0.57
N ALA A 61 -11.52 12.43 -1.45
CA ALA A 61 -11.83 11.69 -2.67
C ALA A 61 -10.61 11.56 -3.61
N ALA A 62 -9.77 12.60 -3.73
CA ALA A 62 -8.53 12.52 -4.49
C ALA A 62 -7.56 11.48 -3.91
N HIS A 63 -7.42 11.43 -2.58
CA HIS A 63 -6.65 10.39 -1.90
C HIS A 63 -7.21 8.97 -2.15
N ASP A 64 -8.53 8.80 -2.01
CA ASP A 64 -9.20 7.51 -2.23
C ASP A 64 -8.99 7.01 -3.67
N ASN A 65 -9.08 7.92 -4.66
CA ASN A 65 -8.87 7.59 -6.07
C ASN A 65 -7.42 7.15 -6.33
N ILE A 66 -6.42 7.91 -5.86
CA ILE A 66 -5.01 7.56 -6.05
C ILE A 66 -4.67 6.22 -5.36
N LEU A 67 -5.16 6.02 -4.14
CA LEU A 67 -5.01 4.75 -3.42
C LEU A 67 -5.64 3.59 -4.21
N THR A 68 -6.83 3.81 -4.76
CA THR A 68 -7.57 2.81 -5.52
C THR A 68 -6.84 2.44 -6.82
N GLU A 69 -6.49 3.44 -7.63
CA GLU A 69 -5.89 3.26 -8.96
C GLU A 69 -4.47 2.71 -8.89
N GLN A 70 -3.64 3.22 -7.95
CA GLN A 70 -2.22 2.86 -7.91
C GLN A 70 -1.92 1.61 -7.07
N TYR A 71 -2.77 1.31 -6.08
CA TYR A 71 -2.47 0.24 -5.11
C TYR A 71 -3.58 -0.83 -5.04
N LEU A 72 -4.84 -0.46 -4.80
CA LEU A 72 -5.90 -1.44 -4.55
C LEU A 72 -6.27 -2.25 -5.78
N GLU A 73 -6.59 -1.60 -6.90
CA GLU A 73 -6.98 -2.28 -8.13
C GLU A 73 -5.87 -3.17 -8.69
N PRO A 74 -4.59 -2.72 -8.78
CA PRO A 74 -3.50 -3.57 -9.22
C PRO A 74 -3.30 -4.79 -8.33
N ALA A 75 -3.38 -4.63 -7.00
CA ALA A 75 -3.26 -5.72 -6.04
C ALA A 75 -4.37 -6.76 -6.21
N VAL A 76 -5.62 -6.31 -6.22
CA VAL A 76 -6.80 -7.17 -6.35
C VAL A 76 -6.80 -7.87 -7.69
N LYS A 77 -6.46 -7.16 -8.77
CA LYS A 77 -6.35 -7.76 -10.11
C LYS A 77 -5.30 -8.88 -10.13
N GLN A 78 -4.08 -8.61 -9.66
CA GLN A 78 -3.02 -9.60 -9.68
C GLN A 78 -3.33 -10.80 -8.77
N ALA A 79 -3.92 -10.57 -7.60
CA ALA A 79 -4.34 -11.63 -6.69
C ALA A 79 -5.43 -12.52 -7.32
N LYS A 80 -6.40 -11.94 -8.03
CA LYS A 80 -7.42 -12.71 -8.77
C LYS A 80 -6.81 -13.54 -9.91
N GLU A 81 -5.85 -12.99 -10.65
CA GLU A 81 -5.10 -13.73 -11.67
C GLU A 81 -4.32 -14.92 -11.09
N ASP A 82 -3.82 -14.78 -9.86
CA ASP A 82 -3.17 -15.87 -9.11
C ASP A 82 -4.14 -16.85 -8.47
N GLY A 83 -5.45 -16.58 -8.53
CA GLY A 83 -6.51 -17.42 -7.96
C GLY A 83 -6.66 -17.28 -6.45
N LEU A 84 -6.38 -16.10 -5.91
CA LEU A 84 -6.40 -15.84 -4.46
C LEU A 84 -7.76 -15.33 -3.97
N ASN A 85 -8.10 -15.73 -2.75
CA ASN A 85 -9.25 -15.22 -1.99
C ASN A 85 -9.00 -13.82 -1.41
N THR A 86 -9.93 -13.35 -0.57
CA THR A 86 -9.91 -12.02 0.04
C THR A 86 -8.68 -11.80 0.92
N LEU A 87 -8.26 -12.79 1.72
CA LEU A 87 -7.04 -12.68 2.53
C LEU A 87 -5.80 -12.54 1.63
N GLY A 88 -5.71 -13.30 0.54
CA GLY A 88 -4.61 -13.17 -0.41
C GLY A 88 -4.59 -11.82 -1.13
N GLN A 89 -5.76 -11.30 -1.49
CA GLN A 89 -5.91 -9.95 -2.04
C GLN A 89 -5.43 -8.87 -1.05
N PHE A 90 -5.81 -8.99 0.22
CA PHE A 90 -5.35 -8.10 1.28
C PHE A 90 -3.83 -8.14 1.46
N ILE A 91 -3.23 -9.33 1.49
CA ILE A 91 -1.77 -9.51 1.60
C ILE A 91 -1.04 -8.85 0.42
N TYR A 92 -1.56 -8.99 -0.80
CA TYR A 92 -0.97 -8.33 -1.98
C TYR A 92 -1.08 -6.81 -1.91
N TYR A 93 -2.24 -6.31 -1.48
CA TYR A 93 -2.47 -4.87 -1.32
C TYR A 93 -1.51 -4.27 -0.31
N ASP A 94 -1.38 -4.91 0.85
CA ASP A 94 -0.48 -4.48 1.91
C ASP A 94 1.00 -4.46 1.48
N ALA A 95 1.41 -5.43 0.66
CA ALA A 95 2.75 -5.47 0.07
C ALA A 95 2.96 -4.37 -0.98
N LEU A 96 1.96 -4.08 -1.82
CA LEU A 96 2.03 -2.98 -2.79
C LEU A 96 2.13 -1.62 -2.12
N VAL A 97 1.38 -1.40 -1.04
CA VAL A 97 1.45 -0.14 -0.27
C VAL A 97 2.84 0.08 0.34
N MET A 98 3.46 -0.99 0.85
CA MET A 98 4.76 -0.89 1.52
C MET A 98 5.95 -0.82 0.55
N HIS A 99 5.93 -1.69 -0.47
CA HIS A 99 7.08 -1.92 -1.34
C HIS A 99 6.93 -1.26 -2.72
N GLY A 100 5.76 -0.69 -3.01
CA GLY A 100 5.44 -0.10 -4.30
C GLY A 100 5.28 -1.11 -5.43
N PRO A 101 4.79 -0.65 -6.58
CA PRO A 101 4.77 -1.44 -7.81
C PRO A 101 6.19 -1.57 -8.38
N GLY A 102 6.40 -2.58 -9.22
CA GLY A 102 7.68 -2.79 -9.91
C GLY A 102 8.15 -4.23 -9.87
N ASN A 103 9.24 -4.51 -10.58
CA ASN A 103 9.85 -5.84 -10.68
C ASN A 103 11.24 -5.92 -10.03
N GLN A 104 11.69 -4.80 -9.45
CA GLN A 104 12.87 -4.76 -8.59
C GLN A 104 12.68 -5.74 -7.44
N ARG A 105 13.80 -6.26 -6.90
CA ARG A 105 13.81 -7.33 -5.92
C ARG A 105 12.97 -7.01 -4.68
N GLU A 106 13.06 -5.77 -4.23
CA GLU A 106 12.38 -5.21 -3.08
C GLU A 106 10.93 -4.78 -3.38
N ALA A 107 10.58 -4.56 -4.64
CA ALA A 107 9.22 -4.18 -5.05
C ALA A 107 8.27 -5.39 -5.05
N PHE A 108 6.96 -5.12 -5.11
CA PHE A 108 5.92 -6.16 -5.10
C PHE A 108 6.16 -7.29 -6.12
N GLY A 109 6.50 -6.97 -7.36
CA GLY A 109 6.74 -7.96 -8.41
C GLY A 109 7.96 -8.84 -8.15
N GLY A 110 9.02 -8.28 -7.54
CA GLY A 110 10.20 -9.04 -7.12
C GLY A 110 9.89 -10.01 -5.98
N ILE A 111 9.16 -9.55 -4.96
CA ILE A 111 8.68 -10.39 -3.85
C ILE A 111 7.81 -11.53 -4.38
N ARG A 112 6.86 -11.23 -5.27
CA ARG A 112 6.03 -12.23 -5.93
C ARG A 112 6.86 -13.22 -6.74
N ALA A 113 7.85 -12.76 -7.50
CA ALA A 113 8.73 -13.63 -8.28
C ALA A 113 9.54 -14.59 -7.38
N ALA A 114 10.04 -14.10 -6.24
CA ALA A 114 10.72 -14.94 -5.25
C ALA A 114 9.80 -16.03 -4.67
N ALA A 115 8.55 -15.68 -4.36
CA ALA A 115 7.54 -16.64 -3.89
C ALA A 115 7.21 -17.72 -4.94
N ARG A 116 7.13 -17.35 -6.23
CA ARG A 116 6.89 -18.28 -7.35
C ARG A 116 8.01 -19.30 -7.55
N ALA A 117 9.22 -19.02 -7.09
CA ALA A 117 10.30 -19.99 -7.10
C ALA A 117 10.11 -21.11 -6.05
N VAL A 118 9.24 -20.89 -5.05
CA VAL A 118 9.02 -21.79 -3.91
C VAL A 118 7.68 -22.52 -4.00
N ALA A 119 6.61 -21.83 -4.38
CA ALA A 119 5.27 -22.39 -4.46
C ALA A 119 4.55 -21.98 -5.76
N LYS A 120 3.72 -22.88 -6.30
CA LYS A 120 2.79 -22.53 -7.38
C LYS A 120 1.62 -21.72 -6.82
N THR A 121 1.12 -20.77 -7.61
CA THR A 121 -0.12 -20.07 -7.29
C THR A 121 -1.32 -21.02 -7.43
N PRO A 122 -2.46 -20.74 -6.79
CA PRO A 122 -3.70 -21.48 -7.01
C PRO A 122 -4.12 -21.59 -8.48
N ALA A 123 -4.00 -20.52 -9.26
CA ALA A 123 -4.28 -20.54 -10.70
C ALA A 123 -3.39 -21.54 -11.48
N GLN A 124 -2.23 -21.92 -10.93
CA GLN A 124 -1.32 -22.92 -11.49
C GLN A 124 -1.48 -24.31 -10.84
N GLY A 125 -2.57 -24.53 -10.10
CA GLY A 125 -2.87 -25.78 -9.39
C GLY A 125 -2.13 -25.95 -8.07
N GLY A 126 -1.54 -24.89 -7.52
CA GLY A 126 -0.92 -24.88 -6.19
C GLY A 126 -1.93 -24.74 -5.05
N GLY A 127 -1.52 -25.10 -3.82
CA GLY A 127 -2.33 -24.85 -2.63
C GLY A 127 -2.20 -23.40 -2.16
N GLU A 128 -3.31 -22.73 -1.91
CA GLU A 128 -3.30 -21.31 -1.52
C GLU A 128 -2.54 -21.03 -0.21
N LYS A 129 -2.69 -21.89 0.80
CA LYS A 129 -1.93 -21.79 2.05
C LYS A 129 -0.41 -21.85 1.82
N ALA A 130 0.03 -22.72 0.92
CA ALA A 130 1.46 -22.85 0.59
C ALA A 130 1.95 -21.62 -0.17
N TRP A 131 1.14 -21.13 -1.13
CA TRP A 131 1.43 -19.91 -1.86
C TRP A 131 1.56 -18.69 -0.93
N LEU A 132 0.58 -18.46 -0.05
CA LEU A 132 0.59 -17.31 0.85
C LEU A 132 1.73 -17.38 1.87
N ASN A 133 2.08 -18.55 2.39
CA ASN A 133 3.27 -18.67 3.25
C ASN A 133 4.55 -18.34 2.48
N ALA A 134 4.73 -18.86 1.27
CA ALA A 134 5.91 -18.53 0.46
C ALA A 134 6.00 -17.04 0.14
N PHE A 135 4.86 -16.39 -0.12
CA PHE A 135 4.81 -14.94 -0.35
C PHE A 135 5.16 -14.13 0.91
N LEU A 136 4.57 -14.47 2.06
CA LEU A 136 4.86 -13.79 3.33
C LEU A 136 6.31 -14.00 3.78
N ASP A 137 6.88 -15.19 3.56
CA ASP A 137 8.31 -15.46 3.82
C ASP A 137 9.22 -14.58 2.96
N ALA A 138 8.95 -14.50 1.65
CA ALA A 138 9.70 -13.65 0.74
C ALA A 138 9.61 -12.17 1.14
N ARG A 139 8.40 -11.72 1.53
CA ARG A 139 8.16 -10.35 1.96
C ARG A 139 8.91 -10.00 3.26
N VAL A 140 8.79 -10.83 4.29
CA VAL A 140 9.47 -10.61 5.58
C VAL A 140 10.99 -10.54 5.41
N LYS A 141 11.54 -11.29 4.47
CA LYS A 141 12.96 -11.19 4.12
C LYS A 141 13.31 -9.79 3.61
N ILE A 142 12.54 -9.23 2.67
CA ILE A 142 12.77 -7.88 2.14
C ILE A 142 12.61 -6.82 3.25
N MET A 143 11.53 -6.91 4.03
CA MET A 143 11.28 -5.97 5.14
C MET A 143 12.45 -5.88 6.12
N ARG A 144 13.06 -7.02 6.50
CA ARG A 144 14.20 -7.07 7.41
C ARG A 144 15.50 -6.49 6.86
N GLU A 145 15.60 -6.30 5.54
CA GLU A 145 16.78 -5.70 4.91
C GLU A 145 16.64 -4.18 4.77
N GLU A 146 15.42 -3.66 4.90
CA GLU A 146 15.09 -2.24 4.83
C GLU A 146 15.04 -1.66 6.25
N LYS A 147 16.02 -0.83 6.64
CA LYS A 147 16.11 -0.26 8.00
C LYS A 147 14.83 0.41 8.50
N ALA A 148 14.04 1.01 7.61
CA ALA A 148 12.77 1.66 7.95
C ALA A 148 11.62 0.67 8.21
N HIS A 149 11.81 -0.62 7.88
CA HIS A 149 10.78 -1.65 7.81
C HIS A 149 11.18 -2.95 8.51
N GLU A 150 12.18 -2.93 9.39
CA GLU A 150 12.64 -4.12 10.13
C GLU A 150 11.56 -4.74 11.03
N GLU A 151 10.57 -3.94 11.45
CA GLU A 151 9.42 -4.40 12.21
C GLU A 151 8.42 -5.13 11.30
N THR A 152 8.11 -6.39 11.63
CA THR A 152 7.33 -7.30 10.77
C THR A 152 6.00 -7.75 11.38
N SER A 153 5.53 -7.13 12.46
CA SER A 153 4.30 -7.54 13.16
C SER A 153 3.06 -7.51 12.28
N ARG A 154 2.96 -6.57 11.33
CA ARG A 154 1.91 -6.56 10.28
C ARG A 154 1.82 -7.86 9.48
N VAL A 155 2.95 -8.58 9.38
CA VAL A 155 2.98 -9.91 8.75
C VAL A 155 2.83 -11.00 9.81
N GLU A 156 3.70 -11.01 10.81
CA GLU A 156 3.87 -12.13 11.74
C GLU A 156 2.72 -12.26 12.75
N LEU A 157 2.12 -11.15 13.18
CA LEU A 157 1.09 -11.08 14.21
C LEU A 157 -0.31 -10.73 13.67
N GLU A 158 -0.43 -10.45 12.37
CA GLU A 158 -1.69 -10.16 11.67
C GLU A 158 -1.92 -11.10 10.49
N GLN A 159 -1.23 -10.93 9.36
CA GLN A 159 -1.51 -11.70 8.14
C GLN A 159 -1.29 -13.21 8.31
N ARG A 160 -0.18 -13.61 8.96
CA ARG A 160 0.07 -15.02 9.29
C ARG A 160 -0.94 -15.56 10.28
N ARG A 161 -1.48 -14.72 11.17
CA ARG A 161 -2.52 -15.14 12.10
C ARG A 161 -3.79 -15.49 11.34
N PHE A 162 -4.29 -14.59 10.49
CA PHE A 162 -5.48 -14.85 9.67
C PHE A 162 -5.31 -16.09 8.78
N LEU A 163 -4.09 -16.29 8.25
CA LEU A 163 -3.77 -17.49 7.48
C LEU A 163 -3.76 -18.78 8.32
N LYS A 164 -3.25 -18.72 9.57
CA LYS A 164 -3.29 -19.86 10.51
C LYS A 164 -4.70 -20.21 10.93
N GLU A 165 -5.57 -19.21 11.05
CA GLU A 165 -7.00 -19.35 11.35
C GLU A 165 -7.81 -19.82 10.12
N ASP A 166 -7.17 -19.97 8.95
CA ASP A 166 -7.82 -20.31 7.68
C ASP A 166 -8.98 -19.33 7.33
N ASN A 167 -8.87 -18.06 7.76
CA ASN A 167 -9.86 -17.00 7.49
C ASN A 167 -9.64 -16.38 6.10
N TYR A 168 -9.78 -17.20 5.08
CA TYR A 168 -9.60 -16.86 3.67
C TYR A 168 -10.58 -15.79 3.15
N SER A 169 -11.75 -15.66 3.76
CA SER A 169 -12.73 -14.62 3.43
C SER A 169 -12.44 -13.29 4.14
N LEU A 170 -11.45 -13.24 5.04
CA LEU A 170 -11.11 -12.09 5.88
C LEU A 170 -12.34 -11.53 6.61
N SER A 171 -13.19 -12.42 7.12
CA SER A 171 -14.47 -12.04 7.71
C SER A 171 -14.33 -11.75 9.21
N PRO A 172 -15.02 -10.72 9.74
CA PRO A 172 -15.06 -10.46 11.17
C PRO A 172 -15.66 -11.60 12.01
N PRO A 173 -15.26 -11.74 13.30
CA PRO A 173 -14.35 -10.84 14.00
C PRO A 173 -12.89 -11.02 13.57
N LEU A 174 -12.20 -9.91 13.29
CA LEU A 174 -10.75 -9.88 13.03
C LEU A 174 -10.06 -9.36 14.28
N ARG A 175 -9.06 -10.09 14.77
CA ARG A 175 -8.25 -9.69 15.92
C ARG A 175 -6.78 -9.83 15.54
N TRP A 176 -5.98 -8.80 15.74
CA TRP A 176 -4.56 -8.84 15.41
C TRP A 176 -3.77 -7.90 16.31
N ARG A 177 -2.44 -8.01 16.23
CA ARG A 177 -1.52 -7.09 16.88
C ARG A 177 -0.52 -6.57 15.87
N THR A 178 -0.20 -5.28 15.94
CA THR A 178 0.88 -4.66 15.16
C THR A 178 1.51 -3.54 15.99
N ASN A 179 2.83 -3.37 15.94
CA ASN A 179 3.58 -2.41 16.76
C ASN A 179 3.21 -2.44 18.27
N ASP A 180 3.08 -3.64 18.84
CA ASP A 180 2.67 -3.91 20.23
C ASP A 180 1.23 -3.49 20.61
N GLU A 181 0.44 -2.97 19.68
CA GLU A 181 -0.96 -2.60 19.89
C GLU A 181 -1.93 -3.69 19.40
N ASP A 182 -2.96 -3.98 20.18
CA ASP A 182 -4.03 -4.93 19.82
C ASP A 182 -5.19 -4.20 19.13
N PHE A 183 -5.68 -4.78 18.04
CA PHE A 183 -6.80 -4.27 17.26
C PHE A 183 -7.90 -5.30 17.11
N VAL A 184 -9.13 -4.82 16.98
CA VAL A 184 -10.29 -5.65 16.71
C VAL A 184 -11.26 -4.96 15.74
N ILE A 185 -11.75 -5.73 14.78
CA ILE A 185 -12.95 -5.41 13.99
C ILE A 185 -13.98 -6.46 14.32
N GLU A 186 -15.09 -6.05 14.94
CA GLU A 186 -16.22 -6.93 15.24
C GLU A 186 -17.16 -7.06 14.02
N ARG A 187 -18.16 -7.96 14.12
CA ARG A 187 -19.17 -8.17 13.07
C ARG A 187 -20.15 -7.02 12.91
#